data_AF-A0A9N9UT08-F1
#
_entry.id   AF-A0A9N9UT08-F1
#
_cell.length_a   1.000
_cell.length_b   1.000
_cell.length_c   1.000
_cell.angle_alpha   90.00
_cell.angle_beta   90.00
_cell.angle_gamma   90.00
#
_symmetry.space_group_name_H-M   'P 1'
#
loop_
_entity.id
_entity.type
_entity.pdbx_description
1 polymer ?
#
loop_
_entity_poly.entity_id
_entity_poly.type
_entity_poly.pdbx_seq_one_letter_code
_entity_poly.pdbx_strand_id
1 'polypeptide(L)'
;MHMLGLQKMIQYRGGIHSLGSRYLRVTATWTDLVGSMATDQVPYFALDQPGPTKARHVQDSAFQESLEGLQMNCPKSASITVLLKLLLSLSNSVAGKSELGLSQDLALMETLHAIVYITLTLPRFNERAIHDDANPLTPIEAAYEAFRLAAILYLSGPVMFVAGNKFSNPVASHISWKLSNLLKALIIDWTGLEQVELFVLAFGAVTEVGCGRHWMIVQLNHTMMERGLRWNFIMDNLRSMAWVDIVWSAKLNKLGGDLTHVNGS
;
A
#
# COMPACT_ATOMS: atom_id res chain seq x y z
N MET A 1 21.93 8.52 14.75
CA MET A 1 21.06 9.50 15.43
C MET A 1 19.73 8.81 15.69
N HIS A 2 19.22 8.79 16.93
CA HIS A 2 18.01 8.06 17.31
C HIS A 2 16.75 8.89 17.01
N MET A 3 15.69 8.29 16.44
CA MET A 3 14.51 9.01 15.95
C MET A 3 13.79 9.79 17.07
N LEU A 4 13.74 9.24 18.28
CA LEU A 4 13.21 9.94 19.45
C LEU A 4 14.04 11.18 19.83
N GLY A 5 15.35 11.16 19.57
CA GLY A 5 16.21 12.32 19.77
C GLY A 5 15.89 13.44 18.78
N LEU A 6 15.74 13.08 17.50
CA LEU A 6 15.34 14.02 16.45
C LEU A 6 13.94 14.61 16.72
N GLN A 7 12.99 13.77 17.12
CA GLN A 7 11.64 14.19 17.50
C GLN A 7 11.68 15.22 18.62
N LYS A 8 12.40 14.95 19.71
CA LYS A 8 12.57 15.89 20.83
C LYS A 8 13.21 17.20 20.40
N MET A 9 14.28 17.16 19.58
CA MET A 9 14.93 18.37 19.08
C MET A 9 13.98 19.26 18.27
N ILE A 10 13.15 18.64 17.42
CA ILE A 10 12.16 19.36 16.62
C ILE A 10 11.02 19.91 17.49
N GLN A 11 10.56 19.14 18.49
CA GLN A 11 9.59 19.61 19.47
C GLN A 11 10.11 20.82 20.26
N TYR A 12 11.38 20.81 20.70
CA TYR A 12 12.01 21.95 21.36
C TYR A 12 12.06 23.22 20.50
N ARG A 13 12.02 23.09 19.18
CA ARG A 13 11.96 24.24 18.26
C ARG A 13 10.54 24.77 18.04
N GLY A 14 9.51 24.08 18.54
CA GLY A 14 8.10 24.40 18.30
C GLY A 14 7.42 23.47 17.29
N GLY A 15 7.98 22.29 17.01
CA GLY A 15 7.44 21.32 16.07
C GLY A 15 8.03 21.43 14.67
N ILE A 16 7.66 20.52 13.76
CA ILE A 16 8.28 20.46 12.42
C ILE A 16 8.06 21.75 11.62
N HIS A 17 6.93 22.42 11.81
CA HIS A 17 6.56 23.66 11.12
C HIS A 17 7.41 24.87 11.54
N SER A 18 7.93 24.85 12.77
CA SER A 18 8.80 25.91 13.32
C SER A 18 10.17 25.96 12.66
N LEU A 19 10.57 24.93 11.92
CA LEU A 19 11.83 24.90 11.20
C LEU A 19 11.77 25.90 10.03
N GLY A 20 12.66 26.90 10.06
CA GLY A 20 12.73 27.94 9.03
C GLY A 20 13.16 27.44 7.64
N SER A 21 13.85 26.28 7.57
CA SER A 21 14.27 25.69 6.30
C SER A 21 13.20 24.72 5.76
N ARG A 22 12.63 25.04 4.60
CA ARG A 22 11.70 24.16 3.87
C ARG A 22 12.34 22.80 3.55
N TYR A 23 13.61 22.80 3.16
CA TYR A 23 14.35 21.58 2.86
C TYR A 23 14.41 20.66 4.08
N LEU A 24 14.80 21.20 5.25
CA LEU A 24 14.86 20.40 6.48
C LEU A 24 13.50 19.83 6.89
N ARG A 25 12.42 20.59 6.71
CA ARG A 25 11.05 20.10 6.97
C ARG A 25 10.72 18.91 6.08
N VAL A 26 10.86 19.08 4.77
CA VAL A 26 10.55 18.04 3.78
C VAL A 26 11.40 16.78 4.02
N THR A 27 12.70 16.93 4.23
CA THR A 27 13.59 15.79 4.49
C THR A 27 13.22 15.08 5.79
N ALA A 28 12.97 15.80 6.88
CA ALA A 28 12.63 15.18 8.17
C ALA A 28 11.28 14.45 8.10
N THR A 29 10.28 15.03 7.45
CA THR A 29 8.97 14.39 7.22
C THR A 29 9.10 13.12 6.40
N TRP A 30 9.79 13.15 5.24
CA TRP A 30 9.98 11.94 4.42
C TRP A 30 10.80 10.87 5.14
N THR A 31 11.81 11.27 5.91
CA THR A 31 12.61 10.33 6.72
C THR A 31 11.74 9.61 7.76
N ASP A 32 10.86 10.35 8.43
CA ASP A 32 9.91 9.78 9.40
C ASP A 32 8.92 8.81 8.74
N LEU A 33 8.33 9.19 7.60
CA LEU A 33 7.42 8.30 6.87
C LEU A 33 8.11 7.01 6.42
N VAL A 34 9.27 7.09 5.76
CA VAL A 34 10.00 5.91 5.30
C VAL A 34 10.38 5.00 6.47
N GLY A 35 10.89 5.58 7.56
CA GLY A 35 11.19 4.84 8.77
C GLY A 35 9.95 4.16 9.36
N SER A 36 8.82 4.88 9.38
CA SER A 36 7.56 4.38 9.91
C SER A 36 6.91 3.32 9.04
N MET A 37 7.06 3.40 7.72
CA MET A 37 6.67 2.33 6.80
C MET A 37 7.52 1.08 7.02
N ALA A 38 8.84 1.23 7.18
CA ALA A 38 9.75 0.10 7.36
C ALA A 38 9.49 -0.67 8.66
N THR A 39 9.09 0.03 9.72
CA THR A 39 8.77 -0.59 11.02
C THR A 39 7.28 -0.82 11.25
N ASP A 40 6.42 -0.43 10.31
CA ASP A 40 4.96 -0.49 10.42
C ASP A 40 4.43 0.19 11.68
N GLN A 41 4.83 1.45 11.89
CA GLN A 41 4.41 2.26 13.04
C GLN A 41 3.79 3.60 12.61
N VAL A 42 3.22 4.32 13.58
CA VAL A 42 2.63 5.64 13.33
C VAL A 42 3.79 6.63 13.16
N PRO A 43 3.75 7.54 12.17
CA PRO A 43 4.74 8.60 12.03
C PRO A 43 4.88 9.45 13.29
N TYR A 44 6.10 9.85 13.63
CA TYR A 44 6.40 10.66 14.81
C TYR A 44 5.99 12.13 14.64
N PHE A 45 5.96 12.63 13.40
CA PHE A 45 5.53 13.97 13.06
C PHE A 45 4.10 13.93 12.52
N ALA A 46 3.22 14.74 13.11
CA ALA A 46 1.84 14.87 12.64
C ALA A 46 1.80 15.55 11.26
N LEU A 47 0.77 15.21 10.47
CA LEU A 47 0.40 15.99 9.31
C LEU A 47 -0.12 17.35 9.80
N ASP A 48 0.37 18.47 9.23
CA ASP A 48 -0.41 19.71 9.27
C ASP A 48 -1.79 19.38 8.71
N GLN A 49 -2.83 19.66 9.51
CA GLN A 49 -4.25 19.37 9.27
C GLN A 49 -4.55 18.66 7.95
N PRO A 50 -5.17 17.46 7.94
CA PRO A 50 -5.62 16.85 6.70
C PRO A 50 -6.62 17.80 6.04
N GLY A 51 -6.14 18.66 5.15
CA GLY A 51 -7.00 19.43 4.27
C GLY A 51 -7.85 18.39 3.53
N PRO A 52 -9.14 18.67 3.31
CA PRO A 52 -10.00 17.72 2.64
C PRO A 52 -9.35 17.40 1.30
N THR A 53 -8.79 16.20 1.18
CA THR A 53 -8.37 15.63 -0.09
C THR A 53 -9.62 15.73 -0.93
N LYS A 54 -9.66 16.71 -1.85
CA LYS A 54 -10.73 16.83 -2.84
C LYS A 54 -10.52 15.65 -3.77
N ALA A 55 -10.92 14.46 -3.31
CA ALA A 55 -11.05 13.27 -4.11
C ALA A 55 -12.01 13.67 -5.23
N ARG A 56 -11.44 13.95 -6.40
CA ARG A 56 -12.22 14.28 -7.59
C ARG A 56 -13.05 13.03 -7.85
N HIS A 57 -14.37 13.15 -7.73
CA HIS A 57 -15.31 12.10 -8.11
C HIS A 57 -15.07 11.81 -9.59
N VAL A 58 -14.51 10.64 -9.89
CA VAL A 58 -14.40 10.11 -11.25
C VAL A 58 -15.09 8.77 -11.23
N GLN A 59 -16.12 8.66 -12.08
CA GLN A 59 -16.97 7.51 -12.26
C GLN A 59 -16.21 6.44 -13.04
N ASP A 60 -15.74 5.40 -12.36
CA ASP A 60 -15.41 4.12 -13.00
C ASP A 60 -16.41 3.08 -12.48
N SER A 61 -17.36 2.71 -13.33
CA SER A 61 -18.62 2.06 -12.93
C SER A 61 -18.44 0.67 -12.33
N ALA A 62 -17.46 -0.10 -12.79
CA ALA A 62 -17.23 -1.46 -12.31
C ALA A 62 -16.63 -1.52 -10.89
N PHE A 63 -15.81 -0.52 -10.53
CA PHE A 63 -15.12 -0.49 -9.23
C PHE A 63 -15.97 0.20 -8.15
N GLN A 64 -16.80 1.15 -8.57
CA GLN A 64 -17.70 1.87 -7.68
C GLN A 64 -18.86 0.97 -7.21
N GLU A 65 -19.34 0.05 -8.05
CA GLU A 65 -20.30 -1.00 -7.64
C GLU A 65 -19.74 -1.94 -6.56
N SER A 66 -18.46 -2.36 -6.68
CA SER A 66 -17.79 -3.16 -5.64
C SER A 66 -17.60 -2.37 -4.33
N LEU A 67 -17.32 -1.06 -4.42
CA LEU A 67 -17.16 -0.18 -3.26
C LEU A 67 -18.50 0.07 -2.54
N GLU A 68 -19.58 0.27 -3.30
CA GLU A 68 -20.94 0.47 -2.78
C GLU A 68 -21.49 -0.82 -2.15
N GLY A 69 -21.22 -1.99 -2.74
CA GLY A 69 -21.55 -3.29 -2.15
C GLY A 69 -20.82 -3.55 -0.82
N LEU A 70 -19.56 -3.14 -0.72
CA LEU A 70 -18.74 -3.22 0.50
C LEU A 70 -19.24 -2.34 1.64
N GLN A 71 -19.72 -1.13 1.32
CA GLN A 71 -20.26 -0.19 2.28
C GLN A 71 -21.64 -0.62 2.81
N MET A 72 -22.46 -1.25 1.98
CA MET A 72 -23.80 -1.71 2.34
C MET A 72 -23.79 -2.98 3.19
N ASN A 73 -22.79 -3.86 3.02
CA ASN A 73 -22.79 -5.20 3.64
C ASN A 73 -21.90 -5.32 4.90
N CYS A 74 -21.01 -4.36 5.18
CA CYS A 74 -20.20 -4.38 6.40
C CYS A 74 -19.73 -2.97 6.84
N PRO A 75 -20.31 -2.37 7.90
CA PRO A 75 -19.85 -1.08 8.43
C PRO A 75 -18.37 -1.09 8.87
N LYS A 76 -17.84 -2.28 9.21
CA LYS A 76 -16.44 -2.51 9.58
C LYS A 76 -15.47 -2.48 8.39
N SER A 77 -15.98 -2.39 7.15
CA SER A 77 -15.19 -2.22 5.91
C SER A 77 -14.76 -0.77 5.65
N ALA A 78 -15.11 0.17 6.55
CA ALA A 78 -14.80 1.59 6.39
C ALA A 78 -13.30 1.85 6.15
N SER A 79 -12.42 1.12 6.84
CA SER A 79 -10.96 1.27 6.68
C SER A 79 -10.46 0.75 5.31
N ILE A 80 -11.02 -0.37 4.81
CA ILE A 80 -10.74 -0.86 3.44
C ILE A 80 -11.19 0.18 2.42
N THR A 81 -12.40 0.72 2.59
CA THR A 81 -12.97 1.76 1.73
C THR A 81 -12.10 3.02 1.72
N VAL A 82 -11.59 3.44 2.87
CA VAL A 82 -10.66 4.58 2.97
C VAL A 82 -9.38 4.29 2.19
N LEU A 83 -8.74 3.14 2.40
CA LEU A 83 -7.52 2.75 1.66
C LEU A 83 -7.76 2.74 0.15
N LEU A 84 -8.85 2.14 -0.30
CA LEU A 84 -9.22 2.12 -1.72
C LEU A 84 -9.35 3.52 -2.31
N LYS A 85 -10.06 4.43 -1.63
CA LYS A 85 -10.21 5.82 -2.07
C LYS A 85 -8.87 6.55 -2.15
N LEU A 86 -7.98 6.31 -1.19
CA LEU A 86 -6.65 6.91 -1.19
C LEU A 86 -5.79 6.40 -2.37
N LEU A 87 -5.76 5.09 -2.60
CA LEU A 87 -5.01 4.48 -3.69
C LEU A 87 -5.53 4.93 -5.07
N LEU A 88 -6.84 5.01 -5.23
CA LEU A 88 -7.48 5.52 -6.46
C LEU A 88 -7.15 7.00 -6.69
N SER A 89 -7.20 7.82 -5.63
CA SER A 89 -6.82 9.23 -5.69
C SER A 89 -5.36 9.41 -6.13
N LEU A 90 -4.45 8.54 -5.68
CA LEU A 90 -3.06 8.56 -6.13
C LEU A 90 -2.95 8.18 -7.60
N SER A 91 -3.60 7.10 -8.02
CA SER A 91 -3.60 6.62 -9.42
C SER A 91 -3.99 7.74 -10.38
N ASN A 92 -5.12 8.40 -10.09
CA ASN A 92 -5.63 9.53 -10.87
C ASN A 92 -4.69 10.74 -10.88
N SER A 93 -3.96 10.96 -9.77
CA SER A 93 -3.01 12.06 -9.67
C SER A 93 -1.72 11.82 -10.45
N VAL A 94 -1.39 10.57 -10.77
CA VAL A 94 -0.16 10.18 -11.46
C VAL A 94 -0.41 9.89 -12.94
N ALA A 95 -1.64 9.55 -13.33
CA ALA A 95 -2.02 9.25 -14.70
C ALA A 95 -1.51 10.28 -15.73
N GLY A 96 -0.83 9.79 -16.76
CA GLY A 96 -0.33 10.60 -17.88
C GLY A 96 0.92 11.46 -17.59
N LYS A 97 1.50 11.37 -16.39
CA LYS A 97 2.72 12.13 -16.04
C LYS A 97 4.00 11.38 -16.41
N SER A 98 4.99 12.12 -16.90
CA SER A 98 6.34 11.60 -17.15
C SER A 98 7.15 11.49 -15.85
N GLU A 99 8.28 10.78 -15.90
CA GLU A 99 9.25 10.68 -14.80
C GLU A 99 9.59 12.02 -14.15
N LEU A 100 9.98 12.97 -14.99
CA LEU A 100 10.38 14.30 -14.58
C LEU A 100 9.18 15.06 -14.00
N GLY A 101 8.01 14.89 -14.62
CA GLY A 101 6.76 15.47 -14.13
C GLY A 101 6.37 14.96 -12.74
N LEU A 102 6.59 13.68 -12.45
CA LEU A 102 6.30 13.09 -11.14
C LEU A 102 7.24 13.57 -10.04
N SER A 103 8.55 13.68 -10.33
CA SER A 103 9.55 14.09 -9.33
C SER A 103 9.49 15.57 -8.97
N GLN A 104 8.93 16.41 -9.84
CA GLN A 104 8.83 17.86 -9.63
C GLN A 104 7.44 18.32 -9.16
N ASP A 105 6.44 17.43 -9.14
CA ASP A 105 5.08 17.78 -8.77
C ASP A 105 4.89 17.87 -7.25
N LEU A 106 4.83 19.10 -6.76
CA LEU A 106 4.61 19.41 -5.36
C LEU A 106 3.26 18.88 -4.83
N ALA A 107 2.20 19.00 -5.63
CA ALA A 107 0.87 18.57 -5.22
C ALA A 107 0.79 17.04 -5.12
N LEU A 108 1.51 16.33 -6.00
CA LEU A 108 1.67 14.89 -5.90
C LEU A 108 2.45 14.49 -4.65
N MET A 109 3.54 15.19 -4.33
CA MET A 109 4.31 14.92 -3.10
C MET A 109 3.47 15.12 -1.84
N GLU A 110 2.67 16.18 -1.79
CA GLU A 110 1.73 16.45 -0.68
C GLU A 110 0.64 15.37 -0.60
N THR A 111 0.08 14.96 -1.74
CA THR A 111 -0.91 13.89 -1.82
C THR A 111 -0.33 12.56 -1.36
N LEU A 112 0.87 12.21 -1.84
CA LEU A 112 1.56 10.98 -1.46
C LEU A 112 1.90 10.97 0.03
N HIS A 113 2.36 12.10 0.57
CA HIS A 113 2.58 12.27 2.00
C HIS A 113 1.29 12.02 2.80
N ALA A 114 0.19 12.66 2.44
CA ALA A 114 -1.09 12.48 3.14
C ALA A 114 -1.58 11.03 3.08
N ILE A 115 -1.48 10.37 1.92
CA ILE A 115 -1.91 8.98 1.73
C ILE A 115 -1.07 8.03 2.59
N VAL A 116 0.25 8.19 2.59
CA VAL A 116 1.15 7.37 3.40
C VAL A 116 0.88 7.58 4.89
N TYR A 117 0.74 8.84 5.31
CA TYR A 117 0.42 9.17 6.69
C TYR A 117 -0.89 8.52 7.14
N ILE A 118 -1.97 8.71 6.38
CA ILE A 118 -3.28 8.12 6.71
C ILE A 118 -3.17 6.60 6.77
N THR A 119 -2.57 5.96 5.75
CA THR A 119 -2.37 4.50 5.70
C THR A 119 -1.65 3.97 6.95
N LEU A 120 -0.63 4.68 7.43
CA LEU A 120 0.11 4.32 8.64
C LEU A 120 -0.65 4.62 9.94
N THR A 121 -1.65 5.50 9.93
CA THR A 121 -2.47 5.82 11.11
C THR A 121 -3.71 4.94 11.27
N LEU A 122 -4.09 4.20 10.22
CA LEU A 122 -5.22 3.30 10.29
C LEU A 122 -4.99 2.18 11.33
N PRO A 123 -6.06 1.56 11.87
CA PRO A 123 -5.95 0.48 12.84
C PRO A 123 -5.03 -0.64 12.34
N ARG A 124 -4.27 -1.25 13.25
CA ARG A 124 -3.42 -2.41 12.95
C ARG A 124 -3.94 -3.60 13.69
N PHE A 125 -3.96 -4.75 13.02
CA PHE A 125 -4.25 -6.02 13.68
C PHE A 125 -2.99 -6.88 13.67
N ASN A 126 -2.52 -7.27 14.86
CA ASN A 126 -1.22 -7.91 15.02
C ASN A 126 -1.31 -9.43 14.88
N GLU A 127 -0.18 -10.03 14.48
CA GLU A 127 0.06 -11.48 14.53
C GLU A 127 -0.19 -12.10 15.92
N ARG A 128 -0.05 -11.33 17.01
CA ARG A 128 -0.35 -11.82 18.37
C ARG A 128 -1.82 -12.20 18.56
N ALA A 129 -2.73 -11.54 17.84
CA ALA A 129 -4.15 -11.88 17.86
C ALA A 129 -4.48 -13.14 17.04
N ILE A 130 -3.52 -13.67 16.25
CA ILE A 130 -3.66 -14.95 15.54
C ILE A 130 -3.55 -16.13 16.50
N HIS A 131 -2.80 -15.96 17.59
CA HIS A 131 -2.59 -16.97 18.63
C HIS A 131 -3.36 -16.68 19.93
N ASP A 132 -4.21 -15.66 19.93
CA ASP A 132 -5.03 -15.31 21.07
C ASP A 132 -6.39 -16.01 20.97
N ASP A 133 -6.50 -17.19 21.59
CA ASP A 133 -7.72 -17.99 21.62
C ASP A 133 -8.92 -17.23 22.22
N ALA A 134 -8.67 -16.17 23.00
CA ALA A 134 -9.73 -15.39 23.64
C ALA A 134 -10.40 -14.37 22.70
N ASN A 135 -9.72 -13.92 21.65
CA ASN A 135 -10.27 -12.96 20.70
C ASN A 135 -9.60 -13.07 19.32
N PRO A 136 -9.89 -14.13 18.55
CA PRO A 136 -9.31 -14.35 17.24
C PRO A 136 -9.71 -13.23 16.28
N LEU A 137 -8.80 -12.87 15.37
CA LEU A 137 -9.08 -11.99 14.24
C LEU A 137 -10.29 -12.50 13.45
N THR A 138 -11.25 -11.62 13.19
CA THR A 138 -12.32 -11.94 12.24
C THR A 138 -11.76 -11.99 10.81
N PRO A 139 -12.36 -12.78 9.89
CA PRO A 139 -11.89 -12.86 8.50
C PRO A 139 -11.76 -11.50 7.81
N ILE A 140 -12.68 -10.57 8.10
CA ILE A 140 -12.66 -9.23 7.51
C ILE A 140 -11.53 -8.34 8.07
N GLU A 141 -11.15 -8.51 9.35
CA GLU A 141 -10.01 -7.81 9.94
C GLU A 141 -8.69 -8.35 9.38
N ALA A 142 -8.62 -9.66 9.13
CA ALA A 142 -7.48 -10.28 8.46
C ALA A 142 -7.34 -9.80 7.01
N ALA A 143 -8.44 -9.77 6.25
CA ALA A 143 -8.47 -9.22 4.88
C ALA A 143 -8.03 -7.74 4.86
N TYR A 144 -8.54 -6.96 5.81
CA TYR A 144 -8.15 -5.56 5.96
C TYR A 144 -6.67 -5.41 6.28
N GLU A 145 -6.12 -6.17 7.23
CA GLU A 145 -4.71 -6.08 7.60
C GLU A 145 -3.80 -6.49 6.44
N ALA A 146 -4.15 -7.57 5.73
CA ALA A 146 -3.47 -7.99 4.51
C ALA A 146 -3.44 -6.86 3.47
N PHE A 147 -4.59 -6.20 3.27
CA PHE A 147 -4.70 -5.10 2.34
C PHE A 147 -3.90 -3.86 2.78
N ARG A 148 -3.91 -3.53 4.07
CA ARG A 148 -3.13 -2.42 4.64
C ARG A 148 -1.63 -2.64 4.43
N LEU A 149 -1.12 -3.85 4.69
CA LEU A 149 0.28 -4.20 4.45
C LEU A 149 0.64 -4.14 2.96
N ALA A 150 -0.23 -4.66 2.08
CA ALA A 150 -0.04 -4.55 0.64
C ALA A 150 -0.05 -3.10 0.15
N ALA A 151 -0.90 -2.24 0.72
CA ALA A 151 -0.93 -0.82 0.42
C ALA A 151 0.39 -0.13 0.84
N ILE A 152 0.97 -0.48 1.99
CA ILE A 152 2.30 0.03 2.40
C ILE A 152 3.39 -0.41 1.40
N LEU A 153 3.37 -1.68 0.98
CA LEU A 153 4.29 -2.20 -0.03
C LEU A 153 4.15 -1.45 -1.36
N TYR A 154 2.92 -1.20 -1.81
CA TYR A 154 2.66 -0.41 -3.01
C TYR A 154 3.11 1.05 -2.86
N LEU A 155 2.82 1.71 -1.74
CA LEU A 155 3.16 3.12 -1.53
C LEU A 155 4.67 3.33 -1.38
N SER A 156 5.39 2.32 -0.88
CA SER A 156 6.83 2.43 -0.68
C SER A 156 7.59 2.64 -1.99
N GLY A 157 7.10 2.11 -3.12
CA GLY A 157 7.73 2.33 -4.43
C GLY A 157 7.72 3.80 -4.85
N PRO A 158 6.55 4.46 -4.98
CA PRO A 158 6.46 5.89 -5.30
C PRO A 158 7.23 6.78 -4.32
N VAL A 159 7.21 6.45 -3.02
CA VAL A 159 7.98 7.19 -2.01
C VAL A 159 9.49 7.11 -2.27
N MET A 160 10.02 5.89 -2.47
CA MET A 160 11.45 5.72 -2.74
C MET A 160 11.84 6.34 -4.09
N PHE A 161 10.96 6.26 -5.09
CA PHE A 161 11.15 6.87 -6.40
C PHE A 161 11.29 8.40 -6.31
N VAL A 162 10.37 9.08 -5.61
CA VAL A 162 10.43 10.52 -5.36
C VAL A 162 11.65 10.91 -4.53
N ALA A 163 12.07 10.05 -3.60
CA ALA A 163 13.31 10.22 -2.83
C ALA A 163 14.59 9.97 -3.67
N GLY A 164 14.48 9.64 -4.96
CA GLY A 164 15.59 9.40 -5.86
C GLY A 164 16.20 8.00 -5.77
N ASN A 165 15.62 7.10 -4.98
CA ASN A 165 16.06 5.71 -4.85
C ASN A 165 15.18 4.77 -5.67
N LYS A 166 15.65 4.42 -6.87
CA LYS A 166 14.88 3.61 -7.84
C LYS A 166 15.11 2.11 -7.72
N PHE A 167 16.18 1.69 -7.03
CA PHE A 167 16.67 0.31 -7.10
C PHE A 167 16.54 -0.46 -5.79
N SER A 168 16.49 0.24 -4.65
CA SER A 168 16.29 -0.41 -3.36
C SER A 168 15.07 0.14 -2.65
N ASN A 169 14.31 -0.78 -2.06
CA ASN A 169 13.15 -0.46 -1.26
C ASN A 169 13.31 -1.12 0.12
N PRO A 170 13.89 -0.42 1.10
CA PRO A 170 14.16 -0.98 2.42
C PRO A 170 12.89 -1.28 3.21
N VAL A 171 11.74 -0.72 2.81
CA VAL A 171 10.43 -1.01 3.42
C VAL A 171 9.97 -2.43 3.07
N ALA A 172 10.32 -2.93 1.87
CA ALA A 172 9.79 -4.18 1.35
C ALA A 172 10.10 -5.38 2.25
N SER A 173 11.35 -5.54 2.70
CA SER A 173 11.78 -6.78 3.37
C SER A 173 10.96 -7.16 4.61
N HIS A 174 10.69 -6.22 5.51
CA HIS A 174 9.95 -6.51 6.75
C HIS A 174 8.44 -6.64 6.49
N ILE A 175 7.89 -5.76 5.66
CA ILE A 175 6.45 -5.71 5.40
C ILE A 175 5.99 -6.89 4.53
N SER A 176 6.78 -7.27 3.53
CA SER A 176 6.49 -8.46 2.70
C SER A 176 6.47 -9.71 3.56
N TRP A 177 7.44 -9.87 4.47
CA TRP A 177 7.49 -11.01 5.39
C TRP A 177 6.24 -11.08 6.28
N LYS A 178 5.85 -9.96 6.90
CA LYS A 178 4.61 -9.86 7.71
C LYS A 178 3.37 -10.27 6.91
N LEU A 179 3.24 -9.75 5.69
CA LEU A 179 2.12 -10.09 4.81
C LEU A 179 2.11 -11.59 4.47
N SER A 180 3.27 -12.13 4.10
CA SER A 180 3.44 -13.55 3.78
C SER A 180 3.06 -14.46 4.95
N ASN A 181 3.42 -14.10 6.18
CA ASN A 181 3.04 -14.88 7.35
C ASN A 181 1.55 -14.80 7.65
N LEU A 182 0.97 -13.60 7.60
CA LEU A 182 -0.47 -13.39 7.82
C LEU A 182 -1.30 -14.27 6.88
N LEU A 183 -0.99 -14.24 5.57
CA LEU A 183 -1.74 -15.01 4.56
C LEU A 183 -1.55 -16.52 4.69
N LYS A 184 -0.42 -16.99 5.23
CA LYS A 184 -0.17 -18.42 5.48
C LYS A 184 -0.80 -18.91 6.77
N ALA A 185 -0.92 -18.04 7.76
CA ALA A 185 -1.45 -18.37 9.07
C ALA A 185 -2.99 -18.36 9.11
N LEU A 186 -3.63 -17.57 8.25
CA LEU A 186 -5.07 -17.35 8.27
C LEU A 186 -5.72 -17.76 6.95
N ILE A 187 -6.87 -18.43 7.06
CA ILE A 187 -7.79 -18.61 5.94
C ILE A 187 -8.66 -17.35 5.87
N ILE A 188 -8.43 -16.53 4.84
CA ILE A 188 -9.17 -15.29 4.63
C ILE A 188 -10.29 -15.56 3.63
N ASP A 189 -11.52 -15.21 4.00
CA ASP A 189 -12.64 -15.18 3.08
C ASP A 189 -12.61 -13.88 2.28
N TRP A 190 -12.36 -14.00 0.97
CA TRP A 190 -12.28 -12.89 0.03
C TRP A 190 -13.58 -12.63 -0.72
N THR A 191 -14.70 -13.26 -0.32
CA THR A 191 -15.99 -13.06 -0.98
C THR A 191 -16.40 -11.58 -0.94
N GLY A 192 -16.61 -10.98 -2.11
CA GLY A 192 -16.88 -9.54 -2.27
C GLY A 192 -15.64 -8.63 -2.14
N LEU A 193 -14.44 -9.20 -2.02
CA LEU A 193 -13.13 -8.55 -1.90
C LEU A 193 -12.13 -9.07 -2.94
N GLU A 194 -12.61 -9.62 -4.06
CA GLU A 194 -11.80 -10.34 -5.04
C GLU A 194 -10.69 -9.47 -5.66
N GLN A 195 -10.99 -8.20 -5.93
CA GLN A 195 -10.01 -7.24 -6.45
C GLN A 195 -8.94 -6.91 -5.40
N VAL A 196 -9.32 -6.84 -4.13
CA VAL A 196 -8.40 -6.60 -3.02
C VAL A 196 -7.44 -7.78 -2.85
N GLU A 197 -7.95 -9.01 -2.94
CA GLU A 197 -7.13 -10.22 -2.92
C GLU A 197 -6.08 -10.21 -4.04
N LEU A 198 -6.50 -9.93 -5.28
CA LEU A 198 -5.59 -9.86 -6.42
C LEU A 198 -4.50 -8.79 -6.21
N PHE A 199 -4.87 -7.63 -5.66
CA PHE A 199 -3.93 -6.57 -5.30
C PHE A 199 -2.93 -7.04 -4.24
N VAL A 200 -3.42 -7.67 -3.17
CA VAL A 200 -2.60 -8.20 -2.08
C VAL A 200 -1.58 -9.21 -2.59
N LEU A 201 -2.03 -10.21 -3.35
CA LEU A 201 -1.18 -11.27 -3.89
C LEU A 201 -0.16 -10.73 -4.89
N ALA A 202 -0.57 -9.81 -5.77
CA ALA A 202 0.33 -9.21 -6.76
C ALA A 202 1.44 -8.39 -6.09
N PHE A 203 1.11 -7.51 -5.15
CA PHE A 203 2.12 -6.71 -4.46
C PHE A 203 2.97 -7.53 -3.47
N GLY A 204 2.41 -8.58 -2.87
CA GLY A 204 3.19 -9.59 -2.16
C GLY A 204 4.24 -10.24 -3.08
N ALA A 205 3.82 -10.77 -4.24
CA ALA A 205 4.72 -11.44 -5.20
C ALA A 205 5.77 -10.50 -5.83
N VAL A 206 5.45 -9.22 -6.01
CA VAL A 206 6.37 -8.21 -6.58
C VAL A 206 7.45 -7.79 -5.59
N THR A 207 7.17 -7.83 -4.29
CA THR A 207 8.05 -7.28 -3.25
C THR A 207 8.79 -8.34 -2.45
N GLU A 208 8.20 -9.52 -2.28
CA GLU A 208 8.78 -10.64 -1.56
C GLU A 208 9.93 -11.31 -2.35
N VAL A 209 10.78 -12.07 -1.65
CA VAL A 209 11.88 -12.84 -2.25
C VAL A 209 11.86 -14.32 -1.84
N GLY A 210 12.59 -15.17 -2.58
CA GLY A 210 12.76 -16.59 -2.25
C GLY A 210 11.46 -17.40 -2.19
N CYS A 211 11.32 -18.24 -1.15
CA CYS A 211 10.18 -19.14 -0.99
C CYS A 211 8.85 -18.41 -0.73
N GLY A 212 8.89 -17.25 -0.05
CA GLY A 212 7.69 -16.42 0.17
C GLY A 212 7.11 -15.93 -1.16
N ARG A 213 7.98 -15.46 -2.04
CA ARG A 213 7.63 -15.02 -3.39
C ARG A 213 7.01 -16.15 -4.21
N HIS A 214 7.64 -17.31 -4.21
CA HIS A 214 7.14 -18.46 -4.96
C HIS A 214 5.73 -18.85 -4.49
N TRP A 215 5.51 -18.90 -3.17
CA TRP A 215 4.20 -19.17 -2.60
C TRP A 215 3.15 -18.14 -3.06
N MET A 216 3.47 -16.85 -3.04
CA MET A 216 2.56 -15.79 -3.52
C MET A 216 2.20 -15.95 -5.00
N ILE A 217 3.17 -16.32 -5.84
CA ILE A 217 2.95 -16.57 -7.28
C ILE A 217 2.01 -17.76 -7.48
N VAL A 218 2.20 -18.84 -6.71
CA VAL A 218 1.32 -20.02 -6.77
C VAL A 218 -0.10 -19.67 -6.35
N GLN A 219 -0.28 -18.92 -5.26
CA GLN A 219 -1.61 -18.47 -4.83
C GLN A 219 -2.26 -17.56 -5.88
N LEU A 220 -1.52 -16.58 -6.41
CA LEU A 220 -2.03 -15.70 -7.46
C LEU A 220 -2.46 -16.51 -8.70
N ASN A 221 -1.64 -17.47 -9.14
CA ASN A 221 -1.97 -18.30 -10.29
C ASN A 221 -3.20 -19.18 -10.03
N HIS A 222 -3.33 -19.73 -8.82
CA HIS A 222 -4.50 -20.50 -8.42
C HIS A 222 -5.77 -19.64 -8.46
N THR A 223 -5.77 -18.48 -7.79
CA THR A 223 -6.89 -17.52 -7.82
C THR A 223 -7.23 -17.09 -9.25
N MET A 224 -6.24 -16.91 -10.11
CA MET A 224 -6.46 -16.62 -11.54
C MET A 224 -7.17 -17.75 -12.27
N MET A 225 -6.71 -18.99 -12.10
CA MET A 225 -7.28 -20.15 -12.79
C MET A 225 -8.71 -20.44 -12.32
N GLU A 226 -8.96 -20.40 -11.01
CA GLU A 226 -10.29 -20.61 -10.44
C GLU A 226 -11.32 -19.62 -10.98
N ARG A 227 -10.88 -18.38 -11.22
CA ARG A 227 -11.73 -17.28 -11.73
C ARG A 227 -11.68 -17.12 -13.25
N GLY A 228 -10.92 -17.95 -13.97
CA GLY A 228 -10.74 -17.85 -15.42
C GLY A 228 -10.12 -16.52 -15.89
N LEU A 229 -9.32 -15.87 -15.02
CA LEU A 229 -8.75 -14.55 -15.29
C LEU A 229 -7.45 -14.64 -16.09
N ARG A 230 -7.30 -13.71 -17.02
CA ARG A 230 -6.04 -13.54 -17.77
C ARG A 230 -5.18 -12.48 -17.10
N TRP A 231 -3.86 -12.55 -17.30
CA TRP A 231 -2.91 -11.57 -16.78
C TRP A 231 -3.27 -10.12 -17.15
N ASN A 232 -3.72 -9.88 -18.38
CA ASN A 232 -4.13 -8.54 -18.82
C ASN A 232 -5.27 -7.97 -17.97
N PHE A 233 -6.23 -8.80 -17.58
CA PHE A 233 -7.34 -8.38 -16.71
C PHE A 233 -6.85 -7.99 -15.32
N ILE A 234 -5.86 -8.71 -14.77
CA ILE A 234 -5.24 -8.33 -13.50
C ILE A 234 -4.51 -7.01 -13.62
N MET A 235 -3.75 -6.82 -14.71
CA MET A 235 -3.07 -5.55 -14.96
C MET A 235 -4.06 -4.38 -15.02
N ASP A 236 -5.20 -4.57 -15.68
CA ASP A 236 -6.24 -3.54 -15.77
C ASP A 236 -6.89 -3.27 -14.39
N ASN A 237 -7.12 -4.29 -13.57
CA ASN A 237 -7.61 -4.12 -12.20
C ASN A 237 -6.59 -3.43 -11.28
N LEU A 238 -5.31 -3.82 -11.34
CA LEU A 238 -4.27 -3.17 -10.56
C LEU A 238 -4.14 -1.70 -10.97
N ARG A 239 -4.25 -1.43 -12.28
CA ARG A 239 -4.27 -0.06 -12.82
C ARG A 239 -5.45 0.77 -12.32
N SER A 240 -6.64 0.18 -12.27
CA SER A 240 -7.83 0.86 -11.76
C SER A 240 -7.78 1.10 -10.25
N MET A 241 -7.07 0.25 -9.48
CA MET A 241 -6.92 0.42 -8.02
C MET A 241 -5.83 1.41 -7.64
N ALA A 242 -4.61 1.22 -8.15
CA ALA A 242 -3.45 1.99 -7.75
C ALA A 242 -2.35 1.87 -8.81
N TRP A 243 -2.06 2.95 -9.54
CA TRP A 243 -1.09 2.87 -10.62
C TRP A 243 -0.05 3.99 -10.64
N VAL A 244 1.21 3.58 -10.64
CA VAL A 244 2.37 4.41 -10.97
C VAL A 244 3.25 3.61 -11.93
N ASP A 245 2.94 3.68 -13.23
CA ASP A 245 3.59 2.92 -14.32
C ASP A 245 5.11 2.89 -14.17
N ILE A 246 5.70 4.06 -13.95
CA ILE A 246 7.16 4.20 -13.96
C ILE A 246 7.85 3.46 -12.82
N VAL A 247 7.13 3.22 -11.73
CA VAL A 247 7.67 2.55 -10.54
C VAL A 247 7.49 1.04 -10.65
N TRP A 248 6.33 0.59 -11.12
CA TRP A 248 5.91 -0.80 -10.94
C TRP A 248 5.93 -1.66 -12.22
N SER A 249 5.92 -1.06 -13.41
CA SER A 249 5.75 -1.79 -14.68
C SER A 249 6.79 -2.90 -14.89
N ALA A 250 8.08 -2.62 -14.61
CA ALA A 250 9.13 -3.61 -14.82
C ALA A 250 8.96 -4.85 -13.93
N LYS A 251 8.60 -4.65 -12.65
CA LYS A 251 8.41 -5.75 -11.70
C LYS A 251 7.13 -6.54 -11.98
N LEU A 252 6.06 -5.86 -12.41
CA LEU A 252 4.80 -6.51 -12.79
C LEU A 252 4.93 -7.28 -14.10
N ASN A 253 5.62 -6.74 -15.10
CA ASN A 253 5.91 -7.48 -16.34
C ASN A 253 6.71 -8.75 -16.05
N LYS A 254 7.69 -8.68 -15.14
CA LYS A 254 8.41 -9.86 -14.67
C LYS A 254 7.48 -10.86 -13.97
N LEU A 255 6.57 -10.39 -13.12
CA LEU A 255 5.57 -11.26 -12.47
C LEU A 255 4.68 -11.95 -13.51
N GLY A 256 4.22 -11.22 -14.53
CA GLY A 256 3.45 -11.79 -15.65
C GLY A 256 4.22 -12.89 -16.38
N GLY A 257 5.52 -12.67 -16.66
CA GLY A 257 6.40 -13.69 -17.22
C GLY A 257 6.50 -14.93 -16.33
N ASP A 258 6.74 -14.74 -15.03
CA ASP A 258 6.86 -15.85 -14.08
C ASP A 258 5.56 -16.68 -13.97
N LEU A 259 4.38 -16.03 -14.03
CA LEU A 259 3.08 -16.73 -14.04
C LEU A 259 2.87 -17.58 -15.30
N THR A 260 3.39 -17.14 -16.46
CA THR A 260 3.32 -17.96 -17.67
C THR A 260 4.18 -19.22 -17.59
N HIS A 261 5.29 -19.18 -16.84
CA HIS A 261 6.13 -20.34 -16.62
C HIS A 261 5.49 -21.37 -15.69
N VAL A 262 4.75 -20.93 -14.66
CA VAL A 262 4.03 -21.83 -13.74
C VAL A 262 2.92 -22.62 -14.45
N ASN A 263 2.30 -22.04 -15.47
CA ASN A 263 1.26 -22.71 -16.26
C ASN A 263 1.78 -23.68 -17.33
N GLY A 264 3.10 -23.68 -17.58
CA GLY A 264 3.76 -24.54 -18.56
C GLY A 264 4.47 -25.76 -17.97
N SER A 265 4.43 -25.92 -16.65
CA SER A 265 5.02 -27.03 -15.87
C SER A 265 3.94 -27.89 -15.23
#